data_AF-A0A2N6ASF2-F1
#
_entry.id   AF-A0A2N6ASF2-F1
#
_cell.length_a   1.000
_cell.length_b   1.000
_cell.length_c   1.000
_cell.angle_alpha   90.00
_cell.angle_beta   90.00
_cell.angle_gamma   90.00
#
_symmetry.space_group_name_H-M   'P 1'
#
loop_
_entity.id
_entity.type
_entity.pdbx_description
1 polymer ?
#
loop_
_entity_poly.entity_id
_entity_poly.type
_entity_poly.pdbx_seq_one_letter_code
_entity_poly.pdbx_strand_id
1 'polypeptide(L)'
;MFKKIKDKKLKQHFRDAIEKLRKNPYDGKAKTGDLRGIHSIDIYYNRTNYELAYRISELESGDIIIVIMAGTRENFYKELKKYL
;
A
#
# COMPACT_ATOMS: atom_id res chain seq x y z
N MET A 1 2.80 10.95 1.56
CA MET A 1 4.16 11.17 0.99
C MET A 1 5.02 9.96 1.32
N PHE A 2 5.70 9.36 0.34
CA PHE A 2 6.65 8.26 0.59
C PHE A 2 7.84 8.78 1.40
N LYS A 3 7.87 8.50 2.70
CA LYS A 3 9.05 8.77 3.52
C LYS A 3 10.14 7.76 3.16
N LYS A 4 11.38 8.22 3.07
CA LYS A 4 12.53 7.35 2.77
C LYS A 4 12.66 6.27 3.86
N ILE A 5 12.47 5.02 3.47
CA ILE A 5 12.67 3.86 4.35
C ILE A 5 14.17 3.58 4.40
N LYS A 6 14.78 3.80 5.58
CA LYS A 6 16.22 3.56 5.80
C LYS A 6 16.54 2.10 6.14
N ASP A 7 15.63 1.41 6.84
CA ASP A 7 15.79 0.00 7.21
C ASP A 7 15.72 -0.87 5.95
N LYS A 8 16.80 -1.59 5.66
CA LYS A 8 16.93 -2.46 4.48
C LYS A 8 15.97 -3.65 4.52
N LYS A 9 15.73 -4.25 5.69
CA LYS A 9 14.83 -5.39 5.84
C LYS A 9 13.39 -4.95 5.69
N LEU A 10 13.01 -3.83 6.31
CA LEU A 10 11.68 -3.25 6.09
C LEU A 10 11.46 -2.91 4.60
N LYS A 11 12.46 -2.33 3.95
CA LYS A 11 12.41 -2.07 2.51
C LYS A 11 12.21 -3.36 1.71
N GLN A 12 12.84 -4.47 2.11
CA GLN A 12 12.64 -5.76 1.46
C GLN A 12 11.21 -6.28 1.66
N HIS A 13 10.66 -6.20 2.87
CA HIS A 13 9.26 -6.59 3.12
C HIS A 13 8.27 -5.82 2.24
N PHE A 14 8.48 -4.52 2.03
CA PHE A 14 7.66 -3.75 1.08
C PHE A 14 7.84 -4.21 -0.37
N ARG A 15 9.07 -4.54 -0.80
CA ARG A 15 9.32 -5.07 -2.14
C ARG A 15 8.62 -6.41 -2.35
N ASP A 16 8.76 -7.34 -1.41
CA ASP A 16 8.13 -8.67 -1.48
C ASP A 16 6.61 -8.53 -1.59
N ALA A 17 6.05 -7.57 -0.87
CA ALA A 17 4.62 -7.30 -0.92
C ALA A 17 4.19 -6.70 -2.27
N ILE A 18 4.97 -5.78 -2.84
CA ILE A 18 4.73 -5.25 -4.19
C ILE A 18 4.88 -6.36 -5.25
N GLU A 19 5.84 -7.26 -5.11
CA GLU A 19 6.02 -8.40 -6.02
C GLU A 19 4.83 -9.37 -5.99
N LYS A 20 4.21 -9.58 -4.82
CA LYS A 20 2.95 -10.32 -4.71
C LYS A 20 1.82 -9.59 -5.43
N LEU A 21 1.68 -8.29 -5.19
CA LEU A 21 0.67 -7.46 -5.85
C LEU A 21 0.83 -7.45 -7.38
N ARG A 22 2.06 -7.51 -7.92
CA ARG A 22 2.30 -7.63 -9.37
C ARG A 22 1.75 -8.92 -9.98
N LYS A 23 1.58 -9.99 -9.18
CA LYS A 23 0.99 -11.26 -9.64
C LYS A 23 -0.52 -11.23 -9.51
N ASN A 24 -1.03 -10.64 -8.44
CA ASN A 24 -2.46 -10.41 -8.25
C ASN A 24 -2.70 -9.05 -7.57
N PRO A 25 -3.11 -8.01 -8.32
CA PRO A 25 -3.37 -6.69 -7.77
C PRO A 25 -4.47 -6.67 -6.71
N TYR A 26 -5.35 -7.67 -6.70
CA TYR A 26 -6.51 -7.75 -5.79
C TYR A 26 -6.22 -8.47 -4.46
N ASP A 27 -4.98 -8.91 -4.22
CA ASP A 27 -4.58 -9.56 -2.95
C ASP A 27 -4.66 -8.62 -1.73
N GLY A 28 -4.78 -7.30 -1.94
CA GLY A 28 -4.98 -6.33 -0.88
C GLY A 28 -6.45 -6.11 -0.50
N LYS A 29 -6.67 -5.72 0.75
CA LYS A 29 -8.00 -5.42 1.30
C LYS A 29 -8.58 -4.15 0.68
N ALA A 30 -9.65 -4.30 -0.09
CA ALA A 30 -10.44 -3.17 -0.58
C ALA A 30 -11.02 -2.36 0.58
N LYS A 31 -10.93 -1.03 0.48
CA LYS A 31 -11.52 -0.09 1.43
C LYS A 31 -12.91 0.35 1.00
N THR A 32 -13.66 0.87 1.95
CA THR A 32 -15.06 1.30 1.78
C THR A 32 -15.23 2.76 2.23
N GLY A 33 -16.43 3.32 2.04
CA GLY A 33 -16.73 4.72 2.38
C GLY A 33 -15.86 5.70 1.60
N ASP A 34 -15.34 6.71 2.29
CA ASP A 34 -14.49 7.78 1.72
C ASP A 34 -13.21 7.26 1.03
N LEU A 35 -12.82 6.01 1.28
CA LEU A 35 -11.63 5.38 0.70
C LEU A 35 -11.99 4.32 -0.36
N ARG A 36 -13.23 4.28 -0.85
CA ARG A 36 -13.63 3.36 -1.93
C ARG A 36 -12.72 3.53 -3.15
N GLY A 37 -12.31 2.41 -3.75
CA GLY A 37 -11.33 2.38 -4.85
C GLY A 37 -9.86 2.32 -4.38
N ILE A 38 -9.62 2.39 -3.07
CA ILE A 38 -8.30 2.14 -2.48
C ILE A 38 -8.24 0.72 -1.93
N HIS A 39 -7.10 0.07 -2.13
CA HIS A 39 -6.74 -1.19 -1.51
C HIS A 39 -5.60 -0.97 -0.52
N SER A 40 -5.49 -1.85 0.47
CA SER A 40 -4.38 -1.84 1.42
C SER A 40 -3.84 -3.22 1.71
N ILE A 41 -2.54 -3.31 1.98
CA ILE A 41 -1.93 -4.48 2.59
C ILE A 41 -1.25 -4.11 3.91
N ASP A 42 -1.39 -4.98 4.91
CA ASP A 42 -0.72 -4.86 6.20
C ASP A 42 0.62 -5.63 6.15
N ILE A 43 1.69 -5.02 6.65
CA ILE A 43 3.03 -5.59 6.73
C ILE A 43 3.49 -5.48 8.18
N TYR A 44 3.66 -6.62 8.85
CA TYR A 44 4.14 -6.66 10.22
C TYR A 44 5.66 -6.87 10.26
N TYR A 45 6.39 -5.94 10.86
CA TYR A 45 7.84 -6.02 11.01
C TYR A 45 8.31 -5.30 12.27
N ASN A 46 9.23 -5.92 13.01
CA ASN A 46 9.82 -5.35 14.23
C ASN A 46 8.77 -4.78 15.21
N ARG A 47 7.78 -5.60 15.56
CA ARG A 47 6.66 -5.25 16.46
C ARG A 47 5.82 -4.04 16.02
N THR A 48 5.91 -3.66 14.76
CA THR A 48 5.21 -2.50 14.18
C THR A 48 4.36 -2.96 12.99
N ASN A 49 3.12 -2.50 12.94
CA ASN A 49 2.26 -2.68 11.77
C ASN A 49 2.44 -1.52 10.80
N TYR A 50 2.88 -1.85 9.59
CA TYR A 50 2.95 -0.96 8.46
C TYR A 50 1.78 -1.24 7.51
N GLU A 51 1.39 -0.24 6.75
CA GLU A 51 0.34 -0.34 5.75
C GLU A 51 0.85 0.24 4.43
N LEU A 52 0.51 -0.41 3.31
CA LEU A 52 0.71 0.10 1.96
C LEU A 52 -0.66 0.27 1.32
N ALA A 53 -1.01 1.50 0.94
CA ALA A 53 -2.22 1.85 0.23
C ALA A 53 -1.93 2.05 -1.25
N TYR A 54 -2.78 1.50 -2.10
CA TYR A 54 -2.65 1.57 -3.55
C TYR A 54 -4.02 1.59 -4.23
N ARG A 55 -4.05 1.99 -5.49
CA ARG A 55 -5.21 1.80 -6.38
C ARG A 55 -4.80 1.00 -7.62
N ILE A 56 -5.77 0.32 -8.21
CA ILE A 56 -5.60 -0.46 -9.44
C ILE A 56 -6.19 0.38 -10.57
N SER A 57 -5.43 0.54 -11.65
CA SER A 57 -5.90 1.15 -12.89
C SER A 57 -5.88 0.07 -13.96
N GLU A 58 -7.07 -0.42 -14.30
CA GLU A 58 -7.25 -1.39 -15.38
C GLU A 58 -7.04 -0.69 -16.72
N LEU A 59 -6.14 -1.22 -17.55
CA LEU A 59 -5.86 -0.73 -18.90
C LEU A 59 -5.85 -1.91 -19.86
N GLU A 60 -6.10 -1.65 -21.15
CA GLU A 60 -6.06 -2.69 -22.19
C GLU A 60 -4.68 -3.39 -22.28
N SER A 61 -3.60 -2.67 -21.97
CA SER A 61 -2.23 -3.20 -21.96
C SER A 61 -1.84 -3.93 -20.67
N GLY A 62 -2.78 -4.07 -19.73
CA GLY A 62 -2.57 -4.67 -18.42
C GLY A 62 -2.67 -3.67 -17.26
N ASP A 63 -2.97 -4.21 -16.07
CA ASP A 63 -3.25 -3.42 -14.88
C ASP A 63 -2.01 -2.68 -14.36
N ILE A 64 -2.22 -1.44 -13.93
CA ILE A 64 -1.23 -0.62 -13.25
C ILE A 64 -1.58 -0.51 -11.77
N ILE A 65 -0.62 -0.84 -10.92
CA ILE A 65 -0.69 -0.60 -9.47
C ILE A 65 -0.05 0.74 -9.15
N ILE A 66 -0.88 1.68 -8.69
CA ILE A 66 -0.41 3.00 -8.27
C ILE A 66 -0.33 3.00 -6.75
N VAL A 67 0.90 2.96 -6.22
CA VAL A 67 1.13 3.02 -4.77
C VAL A 67 1.03 4.46 -4.29
N ILE A 68 0.13 4.71 -3.34
CA ILE A 68 -0.23 6.04 -2.86
C ILE A 68 0.55 6.38 -1.60
N MET A 69 0.62 5.43 -0.66
CA MET A 69 1.26 5.64 0.63
C MET A 69 1.78 4.33 1.21
N ALA A 70 2.92 4.39 1.89
CA ALA A 70 3.47 3.29 2.67
C ALA A 70 4.04 3.85 3.99
N GLY A 71 3.63 3.31 5.13
CA GLY A 71 4.01 3.85 6.43
C GLY A 71 3.43 3.09 7.61
N THR A 72 3.68 3.57 8.82
CA THR A 72 3.09 3.03 10.05
C THR A 72 1.59 3.33 10.11
N ARG A 73 0.81 2.45 10.75
CA ARG A 73 -0.65 2.61 10.86
C ARG A 73 -1.09 3.84 11.66
N GLU A 74 -0.26 4.32 12.59
CA GLU A 74 -0.57 5.52 13.37
C GLU A 74 -0.78 6.73 12.45
N ASN A 75 -1.99 7.30 12.46
CA ASN A 75 -2.48 8.36 11.57
C ASN A 75 -2.55 8.04 10.06
N PHE A 76 -2.28 6.82 9.62
CA PHE A 76 -2.20 6.45 8.19
C PHE A 76 -3.45 6.84 7.40
N TYR A 77 -4.65 6.44 7.87
CA TYR A 77 -5.89 6.76 7.16
C TYR A 77 -6.23 8.26 7.18
N LYS A 78 -5.87 8.97 8.26
CA LYS A 78 -6.09 10.41 8.37
C LYS A 78 -5.23 11.17 7.36
N GLU A 79 -3.97 10.75 7.20
CA GLU A 79 -3.07 11.31 6.18
C GLU A 79 -3.49 10.90 4.76
N LEU A 80 -3.89 9.65 4.57
CA LEU A 80 -4.38 9.14 3.28
C LEU A 80 -5.60 9.94 2.80
N LYS A 81 -6.59 10.18 3.66
CA LYS A 81 -7.77 11.00 3.34
C LYS A 81 -7.47 12.46 3.02
N LYS A 82 -6.36 13.03 3.52
CA LYS A 82 -5.95 14.40 3.19
C LYS A 82 -5.25 14.49 1.84
N TYR A 83 -4.71 13.37 1.37
CA TYR A 83 -3.95 13.30 0.13
C TYR A 83 -4.83 12.96 -1.09
N LEU A 84 -5.91 12.22 -0.86
CA LEU A 84 -6.96 11.91 -1.83
C LEU A 84 -7.97 13.05 -1.91
#